data_AF-A0A3B8RBL5-F1
#
_entry.id   AF-A0A3B8RBL5-F1
#
_cell.length_a   1.000
_cell.length_b   1.000
_cell.length_c   1.000
_cell.angle_alpha   90.00
_cell.angle_beta   90.00
_cell.angle_gamma   90.00
#
_symmetry.space_group_name_H-M   'P 1'
#
loop_
_entity.id
_entity.type
_entity.pdbx_description
1 polymer ?
#
loop_
_entity_poly.entity_id
_entity_poly.type
_entity_poly.pdbx_seq_one_letter_code
_entity_poly.pdbx_strand_id
1 'polypeptide(L)'
;MLLFSGLLATTMACAQPRDATELEIEKYRQMLQDGNPAELVSLKGEGLWKKKQGPKQLSLEGCDLGLGPGVVKGANAQLPRYFADADAVMDLESRIVHCMVTIQGIDRQKVIARPYSGAGQSATDMEALVAYVVEESRGMKINVPQEHVKEKEAFARGEKIFYFRGGPYDFSCASCHAVDNQRIRLQGLPNLTKTEPAQKAFASWPAYRVSQGALRTMQWRIYDCFRQQRFPELKYLSPASVDLITYLGARANGGVMETPAIKR
;
A
#
# COMPACT_ATOMS: atom_id res chain seq x y z
N MET A 1 14.10 -33.80 56.78
CA MET A 1 13.10 -34.28 55.79
C MET A 1 11.82 -33.50 56.00
N LEU A 2 11.54 -32.50 55.16
CA LEU A 2 10.22 -31.87 55.01
C LEU A 2 10.21 -31.24 53.60
N LEU A 3 9.60 -31.96 52.67
CA LEU A 3 9.43 -31.60 51.26
C LEU A 3 8.31 -30.58 51.12
N PHE A 4 8.61 -29.38 50.63
CA PHE A 4 7.60 -28.43 50.15
C PHE A 4 7.45 -28.59 48.63
N SER A 5 6.40 -29.28 48.21
CA SER A 5 5.90 -29.24 46.82
C SER A 5 4.93 -28.07 46.69
N GLY A 6 5.34 -27.00 46.00
CA GLY A 6 4.48 -25.87 45.63
C GLY A 6 4.19 -25.89 44.13
N LEU A 7 2.92 -26.04 43.78
CA LEU A 7 2.35 -26.11 42.43
C LEU A 7 2.89 -25.02 41.48
N LEU A 8 3.38 -25.44 40.30
CA LEU A 8 3.45 -24.57 39.12
C LEU A 8 2.01 -24.35 38.61
N ALA A 9 1.49 -23.14 38.78
CA ALA A 9 0.31 -22.68 38.06
C ALA A 9 0.72 -22.36 36.62
N THR A 10 0.43 -23.29 35.69
CA THR A 10 0.48 -23.01 34.26
C THR A 10 -0.66 -22.06 33.90
N THR A 11 -0.34 -20.77 33.77
CA THR A 11 -1.25 -19.80 33.15
C THR A 11 -1.37 -20.14 31.67
N MET A 12 -2.42 -20.88 31.34
CA MET A 12 -2.82 -21.16 29.97
C MET A 12 -3.28 -19.83 29.36
N ALA A 13 -2.43 -19.24 28.52
CA ALA A 13 -2.79 -18.06 27.76
C ALA A 13 -3.90 -18.44 26.77
N CYS A 14 -5.15 -18.11 27.10
CA CYS A 14 -6.26 -18.22 26.18
C CYS A 14 -6.02 -17.25 25.02
N ALA A 15 -5.55 -17.76 23.88
CA ALA A 15 -5.66 -17.07 22.61
C ALA A 15 -7.16 -16.83 22.35
N GLN A 16 -7.59 -15.58 22.28
CA GLN A 16 -8.98 -15.29 21.94
C GLN A 16 -9.26 -15.76 20.51
N PRO A 17 -10.35 -16.53 20.28
CA PRO A 17 -10.70 -16.95 18.94
C PRO A 17 -11.00 -15.72 18.08
N ARG A 18 -10.53 -15.74 16.82
CA ARG A 18 -10.96 -14.76 15.81
C ARG A 18 -12.50 -14.74 15.76
N ASP A 19 -13.09 -13.55 15.76
CA ASP A 19 -14.54 -13.36 15.72
C ASP A 19 -15.09 -14.11 14.49
N ALA A 20 -16.03 -15.04 14.71
CA ALA A 20 -16.65 -15.82 13.64
C ALA A 20 -17.25 -14.93 12.54
N THR A 21 -17.68 -13.72 12.90
CA THR A 21 -18.18 -12.69 11.98
C THR A 21 -17.09 -12.22 11.00
N GLU A 22 -15.85 -12.02 11.47
CA GLU A 22 -14.74 -11.57 10.62
C GLU A 22 -14.33 -12.64 9.62
N LEU A 23 -14.37 -13.91 10.03
CA LEU A 23 -14.09 -15.05 9.16
C LEU A 23 -15.12 -15.17 8.03
N GLU A 24 -16.41 -15.01 8.33
CA GLU A 24 -17.47 -15.04 7.31
C GLU A 24 -17.39 -13.85 6.34
N ILE A 25 -17.04 -12.65 6.85
CA ILE A 25 -16.79 -11.48 5.99
C ILE A 25 -15.59 -11.75 5.05
N GLU A 26 -14.54 -12.39 5.55
CA GLU A 26 -13.36 -12.69 4.73
C GLU A 26 -13.66 -13.75 3.66
N LYS A 27 -14.40 -14.81 4.00
CA LYS A 27 -14.90 -15.78 3.02
C LYS A 27 -15.75 -15.11 1.94
N TYR A 28 -16.66 -14.23 2.34
CA TYR A 28 -17.48 -13.46 1.40
C TYR A 28 -16.61 -12.60 0.46
N ARG A 29 -15.55 -11.97 0.95
CA ARG A 29 -14.60 -11.22 0.11
C ARG A 29 -13.85 -12.12 -0.86
N GLN A 30 -13.44 -13.31 -0.43
CA GLN A 30 -12.78 -14.28 -1.30
C GLN A 30 -13.71 -14.72 -2.44
N MET A 31 -14.99 -14.96 -2.15
CA MET A 31 -15.99 -15.26 -3.18
C MET A 31 -16.20 -14.12 -4.19
N LEU A 32 -16.02 -12.86 -3.77
CA LEU A 32 -16.13 -11.69 -4.65
C LEU A 32 -14.85 -11.39 -5.44
N GLN A 33 -13.77 -12.16 -5.26
CA GLN A 33 -12.57 -12.00 -6.08
C GLN A 33 -12.85 -12.38 -7.54
N ASP A 34 -13.69 -13.40 -7.76
CA ASP A 34 -14.19 -13.72 -9.09
C ASP A 34 -15.18 -12.63 -9.53
N GLY A 35 -14.81 -11.88 -10.57
CA GLY A 35 -15.57 -10.70 -11.02
C GLY A 35 -15.20 -9.40 -10.30
N ASN A 36 -14.00 -9.32 -9.72
CA ASN A 36 -13.51 -8.10 -9.09
C ASN A 36 -13.44 -6.94 -10.11
N PRO A 37 -14.17 -5.83 -9.90
CA PRO A 37 -14.19 -4.71 -10.85
C PRO A 37 -12.80 -4.07 -11.11
N ALA A 38 -11.81 -4.33 -10.25
CA ALA A 38 -10.44 -3.91 -10.47
C ALA A 38 -9.79 -4.54 -11.72
N GLU A 39 -10.26 -5.70 -12.19
CA GLU A 39 -9.74 -6.36 -13.40
C GLU A 39 -9.91 -5.46 -14.64
N LEU A 40 -11.08 -4.82 -14.79
CA LEU A 40 -11.33 -3.87 -15.87
C LEU A 40 -10.42 -2.64 -15.79
N VAL A 41 -10.12 -2.20 -14.57
CA VAL A 41 -9.21 -1.07 -14.32
C VAL A 41 -7.77 -1.44 -14.66
N SER A 42 -7.37 -2.68 -14.35
CA SER A 42 -6.06 -3.22 -14.70
C SER A 42 -5.87 -3.37 -16.22
N LEU A 43 -6.85 -3.91 -16.94
CA LEU A 43 -6.82 -4.00 -18.41
C LEU A 43 -6.69 -2.62 -19.06
N LYS A 44 -7.39 -1.60 -18.53
CA LYS A 44 -7.19 -0.20 -18.95
C LYS A 44 -5.74 0.24 -18.71
N GLY A 45 -5.18 -0.10 -17.54
CA GLY A 45 -3.80 0.19 -17.16
C GLY A 45 -2.77 -0.41 -18.12
N GLU A 46 -2.94 -1.68 -18.49
CA GLU A 46 -2.09 -2.35 -19.48
C GLU A 46 -2.13 -1.62 -20.83
N GLY A 47 -3.33 -1.24 -21.28
CA GLY A 47 -3.50 -0.44 -22.50
C GLY A 47 -2.78 0.91 -22.42
N LEU A 48 -2.87 1.61 -21.28
CA LEU A 48 -2.18 2.86 -21.04
C LEU A 48 -0.65 2.70 -21.00
N TRP A 49 -0.15 1.59 -20.47
CA TRP A 49 1.29 1.30 -20.40
C TRP A 49 1.91 1.25 -21.80
N LYS A 50 1.25 0.57 -22.73
CA LYS A 50 1.69 0.38 -24.14
C LYS A 50 1.37 1.59 -25.03
N LYS A 51 0.45 2.46 -24.61
CA LYS A 51 0.03 3.63 -25.41
C LYS A 51 1.13 4.68 -25.46
N LYS A 52 1.51 5.07 -26.69
CA LYS A 52 2.33 6.26 -26.94
C LYS A 52 1.55 7.53 -26.58
N GLN A 53 2.16 8.38 -25.76
CA GLN A 53 1.50 9.57 -25.25
C GLN A 53 2.52 10.63 -24.79
N GLY A 54 2.02 11.79 -24.40
CA GLY A 54 2.82 12.96 -24.05
C GLY A 54 3.49 13.64 -25.25
N PRO A 55 4.17 14.79 -25.03
CA PRO A 55 4.87 15.52 -26.09
C PRO A 55 5.91 14.71 -26.85
N LYS A 56 6.53 13.71 -26.21
CA LYS A 56 7.55 12.85 -26.85
C LYS A 56 6.95 11.68 -27.64
N GLN A 57 5.64 11.43 -27.54
CA GLN A 57 4.95 10.32 -28.23
C GLN A 57 5.59 8.95 -27.95
N LEU A 58 5.99 8.71 -26.70
CA LEU A 58 6.59 7.44 -26.23
C LEU A 58 5.65 6.72 -25.26
N SER A 59 5.70 5.39 -25.23
CA SER A 59 4.98 4.57 -24.25
C SER A 59 5.75 4.47 -22.93
N LEU A 60 5.14 3.88 -21.90
CA LEU A 60 5.81 3.60 -20.62
C LEU A 60 6.63 2.31 -20.66
N GLU A 61 6.69 1.61 -21.80
CA GLU A 61 7.47 0.37 -21.94
C GLU A 61 8.99 0.58 -21.78
N GLY A 62 9.48 1.82 -21.82
CA GLY A 62 10.86 2.16 -21.44
C GLY A 62 11.06 2.47 -19.96
N CYS A 63 10.01 2.47 -19.14
CA CYS A 63 10.09 2.81 -17.72
C CYS A 63 10.75 1.68 -16.93
N ASP A 64 11.83 1.99 -16.22
CA ASP A 64 12.47 1.06 -15.30
C ASP A 64 11.82 1.16 -13.91
N LEU A 65 11.13 0.11 -13.48
CA LEU A 65 10.48 0.02 -12.16
C LEU A 65 11.39 -0.61 -11.09
N GLY A 66 12.68 -0.82 -11.38
CA GLY A 66 13.69 -1.36 -10.48
C GLY A 66 14.21 -2.74 -10.87
N LEU A 67 13.63 -3.35 -11.91
CA LEU A 67 14.02 -4.66 -12.44
C LEU A 67 14.58 -4.58 -13.86
N GLY A 68 14.85 -3.36 -14.34
CA GLY A 68 15.27 -3.06 -15.69
C GLY A 68 14.16 -2.38 -16.51
N PRO A 69 14.52 -1.68 -17.59
CA PRO A 69 13.56 -0.98 -18.45
C PRO A 69 12.45 -1.89 -18.96
N GLY A 70 11.19 -1.49 -18.73
CA GLY A 70 10.00 -2.17 -19.24
C GLY A 70 9.57 -3.41 -18.45
N VAL A 71 10.35 -3.83 -17.44
CA VAL A 71 10.00 -5.02 -16.63
C VAL A 71 8.95 -4.65 -15.59
N VAL A 72 7.73 -5.13 -15.82
CA VAL A 72 6.58 -4.91 -14.90
C VAL A 72 6.39 -6.08 -13.93
N LYS A 73 6.56 -7.31 -14.42
CA LYS A 73 6.36 -8.53 -13.64
C LYS A 73 7.20 -8.55 -12.37
N GLY A 74 6.53 -8.58 -11.22
CA GLY A 74 7.15 -8.58 -9.89
C GLY A 74 7.79 -7.26 -9.44
N ALA A 75 7.70 -6.19 -10.23
CA ALA A 75 8.34 -4.93 -9.89
C ALA A 75 7.75 -4.31 -8.62
N ASN A 76 6.41 -4.26 -8.52
CA ASN A 76 5.75 -3.65 -7.36
C ASN A 76 6.05 -4.38 -6.04
N ALA A 77 6.28 -5.70 -6.08
CA ALA A 77 6.65 -6.46 -4.88
C ALA A 77 7.98 -5.99 -4.26
N GLN A 78 8.79 -5.22 -4.99
CA GLN A 78 10.09 -4.69 -4.54
C GLN A 78 10.10 -3.17 -4.39
N LEU A 79 8.93 -2.54 -4.32
CA LEU A 79 8.77 -1.09 -4.14
C LEU A 79 8.14 -0.76 -2.77
N PRO A 80 8.49 0.38 -2.14
CA PRO A 80 9.41 1.43 -2.64
C PRO A 80 10.89 1.05 -2.62
N ARG A 81 11.70 1.65 -3.51
CA ARG A 81 13.16 1.45 -3.54
C ARG A 81 13.92 2.69 -3.97
N TYR A 82 15.23 2.69 -3.77
CA TYR A 82 16.11 3.72 -4.31
C TYR A 82 16.31 3.57 -5.83
N PHE A 83 16.22 4.70 -6.54
CA PHE A 83 16.49 4.83 -7.96
C PHE A 83 17.63 5.83 -8.19
N ALA A 84 18.71 5.38 -8.82
CA ALA A 84 19.91 6.19 -9.01
C ALA A 84 19.71 7.35 -10.00
N ASP A 85 18.86 7.17 -11.02
CA ASP A 85 18.56 8.19 -12.04
C ASP A 85 17.85 9.44 -11.48
N ALA A 86 17.16 9.28 -10.35
CA ALA A 86 16.46 10.35 -9.66
C ALA A 86 17.04 10.67 -8.28
N ASP A 87 18.08 9.93 -7.87
CA ASP A 87 18.73 10.04 -6.57
C ASP A 87 17.73 10.02 -5.38
N ALA A 88 16.68 9.21 -5.48
CA ALA A 88 15.55 9.21 -4.55
C ALA A 88 14.95 7.82 -4.32
N VAL A 89 14.37 7.61 -3.14
CA VAL A 89 13.46 6.48 -2.90
C VAL A 89 12.11 6.84 -3.50
N MET A 90 11.53 5.93 -4.28
CA MET A 90 10.21 6.11 -4.88
C MET A 90 9.34 4.90 -4.65
N ASP A 91 8.08 5.17 -4.29
CA ASP A 91 7.00 4.19 -4.42
C ASP A 91 6.56 4.08 -5.90
N LEU A 92 5.66 3.14 -6.18
CA LEU A 92 5.20 2.88 -7.54
C LEU A 92 4.63 4.13 -8.22
N GLU A 93 3.74 4.85 -7.55
CA GLU A 93 3.10 6.04 -8.10
C GLU A 93 4.13 7.16 -8.36
N SER A 94 5.09 7.37 -7.45
CA SER A 94 6.20 8.32 -7.69
C SER A 94 7.04 7.92 -8.90
N ARG A 95 7.30 6.63 -9.08
CA ARG A 95 8.12 6.13 -10.18
C ARG A 95 7.40 6.23 -11.53
N ILE A 96 6.10 5.90 -11.58
CA ILE A 96 5.28 6.09 -12.79
C ILE A 96 5.26 7.57 -13.17
N VAL A 97 5.02 8.48 -12.22
CA VAL A 97 5.03 9.92 -12.50
C VAL A 97 6.41 10.37 -13.00
N HIS A 98 7.50 9.87 -12.39
CA HIS A 98 8.85 10.15 -12.88
C HIS A 98 9.00 9.74 -14.35
N CYS A 99 8.62 8.52 -14.72
CA CYS A 99 8.68 8.03 -16.09
C CYS A 99 7.79 8.82 -17.06
N MET A 100 6.57 9.20 -16.67
CA MET A 100 5.69 10.04 -17.49
C MET A 100 6.34 11.39 -17.81
N VAL A 101 7.06 11.97 -16.85
CA VAL A 101 7.78 13.24 -17.04
C VAL A 101 9.01 13.02 -17.91
N THR A 102 9.88 12.07 -17.59
CA THR A 102 11.20 11.94 -18.22
C THR A 102 11.13 11.26 -19.59
N ILE A 103 10.31 10.20 -19.74
CA ILE A 103 10.16 9.43 -20.97
C ILE A 103 9.12 10.06 -21.89
N GLN A 104 7.93 10.39 -21.38
CA GLN A 104 6.83 10.87 -22.23
C GLN A 104 6.83 12.40 -22.39
N GLY A 105 7.56 13.12 -21.53
CA GLY A 105 7.65 14.58 -21.56
C GLY A 105 6.41 15.28 -21.01
N ILE A 106 5.56 14.58 -20.27
CA ILE A 106 4.33 15.17 -19.72
C ILE A 106 4.69 16.11 -18.58
N ASP A 107 4.03 17.27 -18.53
CA ASP A 107 4.18 18.21 -17.42
C ASP A 107 3.76 17.54 -16.10
N ARG A 108 4.66 17.55 -15.10
CA ARG A 108 4.42 16.93 -13.80
C ARG A 108 3.14 17.43 -13.14
N GLN A 109 2.86 18.73 -13.20
CA GLN A 109 1.66 19.32 -12.58
C GLN A 109 0.39 18.76 -13.21
N LYS A 110 0.38 18.49 -14.52
CA LYS A 110 -0.76 17.86 -15.19
C LYS A 110 -0.98 16.42 -14.73
N VAL A 111 0.11 15.66 -14.51
CA VAL A 111 0.01 14.28 -14.03
C VAL A 111 -0.54 14.22 -12.60
N ILE A 112 -0.09 15.13 -11.73
CA ILE A 112 -0.44 15.10 -10.30
C ILE A 112 -1.68 15.93 -9.92
N ALA A 113 -2.31 16.64 -10.87
CA ALA A 113 -3.44 17.53 -10.58
C ALA A 113 -4.68 16.79 -10.05
N ARG A 114 -4.91 15.57 -10.55
CA ARG A 114 -6.05 14.73 -10.16
C ARG A 114 -5.60 13.28 -10.03
N PRO A 115 -4.90 12.92 -8.95
CA PRO A 115 -4.31 11.59 -8.80
C PRO A 115 -5.36 10.52 -8.51
N TYR A 116 -6.54 10.91 -8.01
CA TYR A 116 -7.58 9.98 -7.58
C TYR A 116 -8.93 10.31 -8.20
N SER A 117 -9.72 9.27 -8.48
CA SER A 117 -11.12 9.39 -8.88
C SER A 117 -12.01 9.74 -7.67
N GLY A 118 -13.16 10.38 -7.91
CA GLY A 118 -14.21 10.51 -6.88
C GLY A 118 -14.97 9.20 -6.66
N ALA A 119 -15.84 9.16 -5.64
CA ALA A 119 -16.74 8.02 -5.45
C ALA A 119 -17.69 7.87 -6.67
N GLY A 120 -17.85 6.65 -7.16
CA GLY A 120 -18.64 6.31 -8.35
C GLY A 120 -18.07 6.81 -9.68
N GLN A 121 -16.91 7.45 -9.68
CA GLN A 121 -16.25 7.91 -10.90
C GLN A 121 -15.33 6.83 -11.47
N SER A 122 -15.14 6.84 -12.79
CA SER A 122 -14.15 5.98 -13.44
C SER A 122 -12.75 6.25 -12.90
N ALA A 123 -11.95 5.18 -12.80
CA ALA A 123 -10.57 5.26 -12.37
C ALA A 123 -9.76 6.22 -13.24
N THR A 124 -8.91 7.02 -12.59
CA THR A 124 -7.92 7.86 -13.27
C THR A 124 -6.91 6.99 -14.01
N ASP A 125 -6.13 7.61 -14.91
CA ASP A 125 -5.08 6.88 -15.63
C ASP A 125 -3.98 6.40 -14.68
N MET A 126 -3.70 7.15 -13.61
CA MET A 126 -2.79 6.72 -12.55
C MET A 126 -3.32 5.51 -11.79
N GLU A 127 -4.57 5.53 -11.34
CA GLU A 127 -5.21 4.38 -10.66
C GLU A 127 -5.19 3.13 -11.57
N ALA A 128 -5.43 3.30 -12.86
CA ALA A 128 -5.37 2.21 -13.84
C ALA A 128 -3.96 1.64 -14.02
N LEU A 129 -2.95 2.50 -14.21
CA LEU A 129 -1.54 2.07 -14.33
C LEU A 129 -1.07 1.34 -13.07
N VAL A 130 -1.44 1.84 -11.89
CA VAL A 130 -1.13 1.17 -10.61
C VAL A 130 -1.80 -0.19 -10.50
N ALA A 131 -3.08 -0.30 -10.86
CA ALA A 131 -3.79 -1.59 -10.84
C ALA A 131 -3.06 -2.64 -11.68
N TYR A 132 -2.67 -2.28 -12.90
CA TYR A 132 -1.91 -3.15 -13.81
C TYR A 132 -0.56 -3.58 -13.23
N VAL A 133 0.29 -2.62 -12.87
CA VAL A 133 1.66 -2.93 -12.42
C VAL A 133 1.66 -3.76 -11.13
N VAL A 134 0.68 -3.53 -10.26
CA VAL A 134 0.56 -4.28 -9.01
C VAL A 134 -0.01 -5.68 -9.24
N GLU A 135 -0.96 -5.83 -10.18
CA GLU A 135 -1.47 -7.15 -10.58
C GLU A 135 -0.37 -8.05 -11.14
N GLU A 136 0.58 -7.49 -11.89
CA GLU A 136 1.77 -8.19 -12.40
C GLU A 136 2.72 -8.68 -11.30
N SER A 137 2.45 -8.33 -10.04
CA SER A 137 3.15 -8.83 -8.85
C SER A 137 2.29 -9.75 -7.98
N ARG A 138 1.04 -10.07 -8.37
CA ARG A 138 0.14 -10.96 -7.61
C ARG A 138 0.78 -12.34 -7.41
N GLY A 139 0.66 -12.88 -6.19
CA GLY A 139 1.24 -14.15 -5.80
C GLY A 139 2.75 -14.11 -5.50
N MET A 140 3.42 -12.96 -5.68
CA MET A 140 4.84 -12.82 -5.37
C MET A 140 5.05 -12.32 -3.94
N LYS A 141 6.24 -12.59 -3.38
CA LYS A 141 6.59 -12.13 -2.04
C LYS A 141 6.98 -10.65 -2.06
N ILE A 142 6.44 -9.89 -1.12
CA ILE A 142 6.88 -8.54 -0.79
C ILE A 142 8.33 -8.60 -0.32
N ASN A 143 9.18 -7.80 -0.95
CA ASN A 143 10.60 -7.68 -0.68
C ASN A 143 11.08 -6.24 -0.91
N VAL A 144 10.54 -5.31 -0.13
CA VAL A 144 10.96 -3.90 -0.11
C VAL A 144 12.41 -3.82 0.38
N PRO A 145 13.34 -3.30 -0.44
CA PRO A 145 14.76 -3.28 -0.11
C PRO A 145 15.08 -2.29 1.02
N GLN A 146 16.12 -2.62 1.78
CA GLN A 146 16.69 -1.83 2.87
C GLN A 146 18.23 -1.89 2.82
N GLU A 147 18.78 -1.90 1.61
CA GLU A 147 20.23 -2.06 1.40
C GLU A 147 20.90 -0.68 1.32
N HIS A 148 20.31 0.23 0.53
CA HIS A 148 20.84 1.56 0.30
C HIS A 148 20.59 2.48 1.50
N VAL A 149 21.51 3.42 1.76
CA VAL A 149 21.41 4.35 2.91
C VAL A 149 20.11 5.14 2.88
N LYS A 150 19.69 5.64 1.72
CA LYS A 150 18.43 6.39 1.56
C LYS A 150 17.18 5.54 1.82
N GLU A 151 17.22 4.23 1.59
CA GLU A 151 16.11 3.31 1.90
C GLU A 151 15.96 3.14 3.40
N LYS A 152 17.08 2.99 4.11
CA LYS A 152 17.13 2.91 5.58
C LYS A 152 16.68 4.21 6.23
N GLU A 153 17.09 5.34 5.67
CA GLU A 153 16.66 6.66 6.15
C GLU A 153 15.16 6.89 5.91
N ALA A 154 14.64 6.51 4.73
CA ALA A 154 13.21 6.58 4.42
C ALA A 154 12.40 5.71 5.39
N PHE A 155 12.86 4.48 5.65
CA PHE A 155 12.27 3.61 6.66
C PHE A 155 12.23 4.26 8.06
N ALA A 156 13.36 4.81 8.51
CA ALA A 156 13.45 5.45 9.84
C ALA A 156 12.56 6.70 9.95
N ARG A 157 12.44 7.50 8.88
CA ARG A 157 11.50 8.63 8.84
C ARG A 157 10.05 8.17 8.81
N GLY A 158 9.75 7.12 8.05
CA GLY A 158 8.43 6.50 8.00
C GLY A 158 7.99 5.95 9.36
N GLU A 159 8.90 5.33 10.12
CA GLU A 159 8.64 4.89 11.48
C GLU A 159 8.29 6.07 12.40
N LYS A 160 9.07 7.17 12.35
CA LYS A 160 8.77 8.38 13.11
C LYS A 160 7.39 8.93 12.77
N ILE A 161 7.02 8.95 11.49
CA ILE A 161 5.69 9.38 11.04
C ILE A 161 4.60 8.46 11.60
N PHE A 162 4.80 7.14 11.58
CA PHE A 162 3.83 6.16 12.10
C PHE A 162 3.49 6.38 13.58
N TYR A 163 4.47 6.79 14.38
CA TYR A 163 4.30 7.08 15.81
C TYR A 163 4.03 8.56 16.14
N PHE A 164 4.08 9.46 15.15
CA PHE A 164 3.91 10.88 15.37
C PHE A 164 2.47 11.22 15.76
N ARG A 165 2.28 11.73 16.98
CA ARG A 165 0.98 12.24 17.45
C ARG A 165 0.85 13.71 17.10
N GLY A 166 -0.32 14.10 16.61
CA GLY A 166 -0.59 15.50 16.34
C GLY A 166 -2.01 15.76 15.84
N GLY A 167 -2.22 16.99 15.39
CA GLY A 167 -3.53 17.47 14.98
C GLY A 167 -4.51 17.63 16.15
N PRO A 168 -5.77 18.04 15.87
CA PRO A 168 -6.75 18.33 16.91
C PRO A 168 -7.16 17.14 17.79
N TYR A 169 -6.91 15.92 17.32
CA TYR A 169 -7.28 14.68 18.04
C TYR A 169 -6.07 13.98 18.67
N ASP A 170 -4.87 14.53 18.51
CA ASP A 170 -3.63 13.98 19.06
C ASP A 170 -3.41 12.49 18.70
N PHE A 171 -3.85 12.11 17.49
CA PHE A 171 -3.71 10.75 16.96
C PHE A 171 -2.38 10.55 16.24
N SER A 172 -1.90 9.31 16.26
CA SER A 172 -0.89 8.77 15.34
C SER A 172 -1.44 7.53 14.63
N CYS A 173 -0.72 6.99 13.63
CA CYS A 173 -1.08 5.69 13.05
C CYS A 173 -1.09 4.59 14.13
N ALA A 174 -0.12 4.64 15.04
CA ALA A 174 0.00 3.71 16.15
C ALA A 174 -1.17 3.76 17.13
N SER A 175 -1.88 4.90 17.26
CA SER A 175 -3.09 5.00 18.10
C SER A 175 -4.16 3.97 17.72
N CYS A 176 -4.21 3.58 16.45
CA CYS A 176 -5.21 2.64 15.92
C CYS A 176 -4.61 1.31 15.45
N HIS A 177 -3.34 1.31 15.03
CA HIS A 177 -2.71 0.20 14.31
C HIS A 177 -1.51 -0.41 15.05
N ALA A 178 -1.36 -0.19 16.36
CA ALA A 178 -0.31 -0.84 17.17
C ALA A 178 -0.85 -1.80 18.24
N VAL A 179 -2.17 -2.01 18.30
CA VAL A 179 -2.84 -2.81 19.33
C VAL A 179 -3.53 -4.02 18.70
N ASP A 180 -3.37 -5.19 19.31
CA ASP A 180 -4.02 -6.42 18.88
C ASP A 180 -5.54 -6.37 19.14
N ASN A 181 -6.33 -6.94 18.23
CA ASN A 181 -7.80 -7.00 18.32
C ASN A 181 -8.49 -5.62 18.48
N GLN A 182 -7.83 -4.55 18.06
CA GLN A 182 -8.39 -3.21 18.08
C GLN A 182 -9.49 -3.08 17.02
N ARG A 183 -10.57 -2.36 17.36
CA ARG A 183 -11.62 -1.98 16.41
C ARG A 183 -12.10 -0.56 16.65
N ILE A 184 -12.55 0.11 15.59
CA ILE A 184 -13.33 1.35 15.67
C ILE A 184 -14.73 1.07 15.14
N ARG A 185 -15.73 1.19 16.02
CA ARG A 185 -17.10 0.71 15.75
C ARG A 185 -17.05 -0.77 15.31
N LEU A 186 -17.47 -1.06 14.08
CA LEU A 186 -17.50 -2.41 13.49
C LEU A 186 -16.30 -2.70 12.57
N GLN A 187 -15.27 -1.86 12.57
CA GLN A 187 -14.09 -2.03 11.72
C GLN A 187 -12.93 -2.56 12.55
N GLY A 188 -12.57 -3.83 12.33
CA GLY A 188 -11.32 -4.40 12.83
C GLY A 188 -10.11 -3.67 12.22
N LEU A 189 -9.11 -3.38 13.05
CA LEU A 189 -7.92 -2.65 12.67
C LEU A 189 -6.70 -3.56 12.79
N PRO A 190 -5.92 -3.74 11.71
CA PRO A 190 -4.72 -4.58 11.78
C PRO A 190 -3.67 -3.92 12.68
N ASN A 191 -3.00 -4.74 13.50
CA ASN A 191 -1.80 -4.34 14.21
C ASN A 191 -0.60 -4.34 13.24
N LEU A 192 -0.32 -3.18 12.64
CA LEU A 192 0.75 -2.99 11.65
C LEU A 192 2.16 -3.08 12.27
N THR A 193 2.27 -3.23 13.60
CA THR A 193 3.55 -3.52 14.26
C THR A 193 3.85 -5.03 14.33
N LYS A 194 2.90 -5.89 13.96
CA LYS A 194 3.11 -7.35 13.90
C LYS A 194 3.28 -7.80 12.45
N THR A 195 4.12 -8.81 12.25
CA THR A 195 4.51 -9.28 10.91
C THR A 195 3.31 -9.72 10.08
N GLU A 196 2.53 -10.73 10.51
CA GLU A 196 1.42 -11.25 9.70
C GLU A 196 0.31 -10.22 9.41
N PRO A 197 -0.17 -9.42 10.37
CA PRO A 197 -1.19 -8.41 10.06
C PRO A 197 -0.66 -7.30 9.15
N ALA A 198 0.61 -6.89 9.29
CA ALA A 198 1.23 -5.92 8.38
C ALA A 198 1.33 -6.48 6.95
N GLN A 199 1.79 -7.73 6.82
CA GLN A 199 1.84 -8.45 5.54
C GLN A 199 0.48 -8.46 4.85
N LYS A 200 -0.58 -8.92 5.53
CA LYS A 200 -1.95 -8.97 4.97
C LYS A 200 -2.48 -7.58 4.61
N ALA A 201 -2.23 -6.59 5.46
CA ALA A 201 -2.72 -5.23 5.24
C ALA A 201 -2.07 -4.58 4.02
N PHE A 202 -0.75 -4.69 3.88
CA PHE A 202 0.00 -4.09 2.77
C PHE A 202 -0.22 -4.83 1.45
N ALA A 203 -0.18 -6.17 1.49
CA ALA A 203 -0.34 -7.06 0.33
C ALA A 203 -1.68 -6.93 -0.39
N SER A 204 -2.66 -6.27 0.23
CA SER A 204 -4.03 -6.14 -0.27
C SER A 204 -4.34 -4.74 -0.83
N TRP A 205 -3.32 -3.93 -1.16
CA TRP A 205 -3.45 -2.67 -1.91
C TRP A 205 -2.72 -2.69 -3.26
N PRO A 206 -3.29 -2.12 -4.34
CA PRO A 206 -4.54 -1.35 -4.40
C PRO A 206 -5.77 -2.25 -4.23
N ALA A 207 -6.90 -1.63 -3.93
CA ALA A 207 -8.16 -2.36 -3.76
C ALA A 207 -9.34 -1.61 -4.35
N TYR A 208 -10.27 -2.34 -4.94
CA TYR A 208 -11.60 -1.82 -5.24
C TYR A 208 -12.40 -1.68 -3.93
N ARG A 209 -12.78 -0.45 -3.61
CA ARG A 209 -13.57 -0.16 -2.40
C ARG A 209 -15.05 -0.09 -2.74
N VAL A 210 -15.80 -1.10 -2.34
CA VAL A 210 -17.24 -1.24 -2.63
C VAL A 210 -18.03 -0.03 -2.15
N SER A 211 -17.74 0.52 -0.97
CA SER A 211 -18.43 1.72 -0.46
C SER A 211 -18.21 2.98 -1.30
N GLN A 212 -17.20 2.99 -2.17
CA GLN A 212 -16.90 4.13 -3.03
C GLN A 212 -17.12 3.82 -4.51
N GLY A 213 -17.33 2.56 -4.89
CA GLY A 213 -17.38 2.16 -6.29
C GLY A 213 -16.11 2.52 -7.07
N ALA A 214 -14.93 2.53 -6.42
CA ALA A 214 -13.69 3.03 -7.01
C ALA A 214 -12.46 2.22 -6.56
N LEU A 215 -11.45 2.10 -7.43
CA LEU A 215 -10.13 1.55 -7.09
C LEU A 215 -9.34 2.59 -6.29
N ARG A 216 -8.75 2.19 -5.17
CA ARG A 216 -7.91 3.03 -4.32
C ARG A 216 -6.49 2.48 -4.21
N THR A 217 -5.51 3.35 -4.42
CA THR A 217 -4.07 3.04 -4.35
C THR A 217 -3.54 3.13 -2.92
N MET A 218 -2.27 2.77 -2.73
CA MET A 218 -1.61 2.96 -1.43
C MET A 218 -1.46 4.45 -1.10
N GLN A 219 -1.09 5.32 -2.05
CA GLN A 219 -1.05 6.76 -1.81
C GLN A 219 -2.42 7.30 -1.37
N TRP A 220 -3.51 6.82 -1.98
CA TRP A 220 -4.87 7.17 -1.54
C TRP A 220 -5.14 6.72 -0.11
N ARG A 221 -4.76 5.49 0.25
CA ARG A 221 -4.95 4.95 1.62
C ARG A 221 -4.22 5.79 2.65
N ILE A 222 -2.98 6.19 2.36
CA ILE A 222 -2.20 7.05 3.26
C ILE A 222 -2.84 8.43 3.36
N TYR A 223 -3.20 9.06 2.24
CA TYR A 223 -3.94 10.32 2.22
C TYR A 223 -5.21 10.26 3.09
N ASP A 224 -6.03 9.22 2.93
CA ASP A 224 -7.29 9.07 3.67
C ASP A 224 -7.06 8.84 5.18
N CYS A 225 -5.96 8.18 5.57
CA CYS A 225 -5.55 8.06 6.97
C CYS A 225 -5.22 9.43 7.59
N PHE A 226 -4.42 10.26 6.93
CA PHE A 226 -4.08 11.60 7.43
C PHE A 226 -5.33 12.48 7.53
N ARG A 227 -6.18 12.45 6.51
CA ARG A 227 -7.48 13.14 6.50
C ARG A 227 -8.36 12.74 7.69
N GLN A 228 -8.44 11.45 8.01
CA GLN A 228 -9.22 10.94 9.15
C GLN A 228 -8.61 11.32 10.51
N GLN A 229 -7.30 11.53 10.59
CA GLN A 229 -6.63 12.05 11.79
C GLN A 229 -6.76 13.58 11.93
N ARG A 230 -7.42 14.27 10.98
CA ARG A 230 -7.58 15.74 10.95
C ARG A 230 -6.24 16.47 10.83
N PHE A 231 -5.26 15.83 10.20
CA PHE A 231 -4.05 16.51 9.72
C PHE A 231 -4.36 17.37 8.49
N PRO A 232 -3.50 18.35 8.16
CA PRO A 232 -3.50 18.99 6.86
C PRO A 232 -3.44 17.96 5.73
N GLU A 233 -3.95 18.34 4.56
CA GLU A 233 -3.93 17.50 3.37
C GLU A 233 -2.51 17.00 3.06
N LEU A 234 -2.36 15.68 3.04
CA LEU A 234 -1.11 15.05 2.66
C LEU A 234 -0.91 15.24 1.15
N LYS A 235 0.11 15.99 0.78
CA LYS A 235 0.46 16.22 -0.63
C LYS A 235 0.79 14.87 -1.30
N TYR A 236 0.18 14.65 -2.46
CA TYR A 236 0.42 13.48 -3.30
C TYR A 236 1.91 13.35 -3.66
N LEU A 237 2.47 12.14 -3.52
CA LEU A 237 3.90 11.84 -3.73
C LEU A 237 4.87 12.65 -2.85
N SER A 238 4.41 13.11 -1.69
CA SER A 238 5.30 13.82 -0.76
C SER A 238 6.31 12.85 -0.12
N PRO A 239 7.48 13.35 0.33
CA PRO A 239 8.44 12.53 1.04
C PRO A 239 7.82 11.81 2.24
N ALA A 240 6.91 12.47 2.97
CA ALA A 240 6.22 11.86 4.10
C ALA A 240 5.33 10.67 3.69
N SER A 241 4.67 10.73 2.52
CA SER A 241 3.87 9.60 2.05
C SER A 241 4.76 8.44 1.59
N VAL A 242 5.83 8.72 0.83
CA VAL A 242 6.77 7.71 0.37
C VAL A 242 7.49 7.04 1.54
N ASP A 243 8.02 7.81 2.49
CA ASP A 243 8.71 7.31 3.68
C ASP A 243 7.79 6.38 4.50
N LEU A 244 6.52 6.77 4.72
CA LEU A 244 5.56 5.94 5.43
C LEU A 244 5.23 4.65 4.66
N ILE A 245 5.10 4.71 3.34
CA ILE A 245 4.91 3.51 2.50
C ILE A 245 6.14 2.60 2.57
N THR A 246 7.36 3.16 2.58
CA THR A 246 8.60 2.39 2.76
C THR A 246 8.60 1.65 4.09
N TYR A 247 8.25 2.33 5.19
CA TYR A 247 8.15 1.71 6.51
C TYR A 247 7.12 0.57 6.52
N LEU A 248 5.90 0.81 6.02
CA LEU A 248 4.84 -0.20 5.99
C LEU A 248 5.19 -1.40 5.09
N GLY A 249 5.79 -1.14 3.93
CA GLY A 249 6.19 -2.17 2.98
C GLY A 249 7.32 -3.05 3.53
N ALA A 250 8.34 -2.46 4.15
CA ALA A 250 9.41 -3.22 4.79
C ALA A 250 8.91 -4.07 5.96
N ARG A 251 7.94 -3.58 6.74
CA ARG A 251 7.27 -4.38 7.79
C ARG A 251 6.43 -5.52 7.24
N ALA A 252 6.00 -5.40 5.99
CA ALA A 252 5.23 -6.41 5.26
C ALA A 252 6.11 -7.36 4.43
N ASN A 253 7.44 -7.29 4.52
CA ASN A 253 8.34 -8.20 3.82
C ASN A 253 8.02 -9.67 4.16
N GLY A 254 8.07 -10.54 3.14
CA GLY A 254 7.72 -11.95 3.23
C GLY A 254 6.22 -12.26 3.04
N GLY A 255 5.34 -11.25 3.10
CA GLY A 255 3.93 -11.41 2.74
C GLY A 255 3.76 -11.68 1.26
N VAL A 256 2.65 -12.31 0.87
CA VAL A 256 2.34 -12.62 -0.54
C VAL A 256 1.36 -11.57 -1.06
N MET A 257 1.64 -10.95 -2.20
CA MET A 257 0.76 -9.97 -2.84
C MET A 257 -0.57 -10.61 -3.25
N GLU A 258 -1.70 -10.01 -2.87
CA GLU A 258 -3.07 -10.51 -3.09
C GLU A 258 -3.92 -9.53 -3.92
N THR A 259 -3.28 -8.73 -4.76
CA THR A 259 -3.86 -7.51 -5.36
C THR A 259 -4.00 -7.55 -6.87
N PRO A 260 -4.93 -6.75 -7.44
CA PRO A 260 -5.88 -5.87 -6.77
C PRO A 260 -6.93 -6.61 -5.92
N ALA A 261 -7.15 -6.15 -4.68
CA ALA A 261 -8.10 -6.79 -3.76
C ALA A 261 -9.49 -6.15 -3.84
N ILE A 262 -10.49 -6.78 -3.21
CA ILE A 262 -11.79 -6.15 -2.93
C ILE A 262 -11.92 -5.81 -1.44
N LYS A 263 -12.35 -4.58 -1.14
CA LYS A 263 -12.51 -4.07 0.23
C LYS A 263 -13.83 -3.34 0.39
N ARG A 264 -14.28 -3.21 1.64
CA ARG A 264 -15.42 -2.36 1.99
C ARG A 264 -15.11 -0.88 1.80
#